data_AF-A0A7W6LWH1-F1
#
_entry.id   AF-A0A7W6LWH1-F1
#
_cell.length_a   1.000
_cell.length_b   1.000
_cell.length_c   1.000
_cell.angle_alpha   90.00
_cell.angle_beta   90.00
_cell.angle_gamma   90.00
#
_symmetry.space_group_name_H-M   'P 1'
#
loop_
_entity.id
_entity.type
_entity.pdbx_description
1 polymer ?
#
loop_
_entity_poly.entity_id
_entity_poly.type
_entity_poly.pdbx_seq_one_letter_code
_entity_poly.pdbx_strand_id
1 'polypeptide(L)' 'MKRPPRKLLIALVILALGLIAWHFGLFRAGDCLLQGGSWNMDNGFCRLDSLAQPISR' A
#
# COMPACT_ATOMS: atom_id res chain seq x y z
N MET A 1 12.09 -33.43 16.80
CA MET A 1 11.92 -32.00 16.45
C MET A 1 10.46 -31.61 16.58
N LYS A 2 10.14 -30.60 17.39
CA LYS A 2 8.75 -30.15 17.63
C LYS A 2 8.33 -29.26 16.46
N ARG A 3 7.36 -29.70 15.64
CA ARG A 3 6.89 -28.94 14.48
C ARG A 3 6.33 -27.60 14.98
N PRO A 4 6.73 -26.46 14.40
CA PRO A 4 6.16 -25.17 14.76
C PRO A 4 4.64 -25.23 14.52
N PRO A 5 3.82 -24.74 15.46
CA PRO A 5 2.38 -24.81 15.28
C PRO A 5 1.99 -23.97 14.06
N ARG A 6 1.13 -24.51 13.20
CA ARG A 6 0.69 -23.87 11.93
C ARG A 6 0.26 -22.40 12.11
N LYS A 7 -0.34 -22.08 13.26
CA LYS A 7 -0.75 -20.72 13.64
C LYS A 7 0.43 -19.73 13.70
N LEU A 8 1.60 -20.19 14.16
CA LEU A 8 2.82 -19.40 14.26
C LEU A 8 3.40 -19.08 12.88
N LEU A 9 3.38 -20.06 11.97
CA LEU A 9 3.80 -19.84 10.58
C LEU A 9 2.89 -18.83 9.88
N ILE A 10 1.58 -18.93 10.07
CA ILE A 10 0.61 -17.97 9.50
C ILE A 10 0.88 -16.56 10.05
N ALA A 11 1.10 -16.42 11.36
CA ALA A 11 1.40 -15.14 11.97
C ALA A 11 2.69 -14.51 11.40
N LEU A 12 3.75 -15.31 11.23
CA LEU A 12 5.01 -14.84 10.63
C LEU A 12 4.83 -14.39 9.18
N VAL A 13 4.03 -15.12 8.38
CA VAL A 13 3.74 -14.74 7.00
C VAL A 13 2.99 -13.41 6.93
N ILE A 14 1.95 -13.23 7.76
CA ILE A 14 1.19 -11.97 7.80
C ILE A 14 2.08 -10.81 8.22
N LEU A 15 2.93 -11.01 9.23
CA LEU A 15 3.83 -9.98 9.73
C LEU A 15 4.87 -9.61 8.66
N ALA A 16 5.43 -10.58 7.94
CA ALA A 16 6.33 -10.34 6.82
C ALA A 16 5.65 -9.55 5.69
N LEU A 17 4.43 -9.92 5.30
CA LEU A 17 3.66 -9.19 4.27
C LEU A 17 3.36 -7.75 4.71
N GLY A 18 3.01 -7.53 5.98
CA GLY A 18 2.80 -6.19 6.54
C GLY A 18 4.06 -5.33 6.49
N LEU A 19 5.23 -5.89 6.85
CA LEU A 19 6.51 -5.19 6.78
C LEU A 19 6.90 -4.84 5.34
N ILE A 20 6.68 -5.75 4.39
CA ILE A 20 6.91 -5.49 2.96
C ILE A 20 5.99 -4.37 2.48
N ALA A 21 4.69 -4.43 2.79
CA ALA A 21 3.73 -3.40 2.41
C ALA A 21 4.09 -2.03 3.01
N TRP A 22 4.58 -1.99 4.25
CA TRP A 22 5.10 -0.78 4.88
C TRP A 22 6.34 -0.23 4.17
N HIS A 23 7.33 -1.09 3.90
CA HIS A 23 8.60 -0.70 3.28
C HIS A 23 8.41 -0.08 1.88
N PHE A 24 7.51 -0.64 1.08
CA PHE A 24 7.20 -0.15 -0.26
C PHE A 24 6.08 0.92 -0.29
N GLY A 25 5.57 1.34 0.88
CA GLY A 25 4.52 2.34 0.95
C GLY A 25 3.20 1.93 0.30
N LEU A 26 2.92 0.62 0.17
CA LEU A 26 1.73 0.08 -0.51
C LEU A 26 0.42 0.56 0.13
N PHE A 27 0.43 0.84 1.44
CA PHE A 27 -0.73 1.43 2.12
C PHE A 27 -1.06 2.83 1.58
N ARG A 28 -0.05 3.68 1.39
CA ARG A 28 -0.22 5.03 0.81
C ARG A 28 -0.64 4.97 -0.65
N ALA A 29 -0.09 4.03 -1.40
CA ALA A 29 -0.50 3.75 -2.77
C ALA A 29 -1.97 3.30 -2.85
N GLY A 30 -2.38 2.41 -1.94
CA GLY A 30 -3.77 1.95 -1.83
C GLY A 30 -4.72 3.08 -1.47
N ASP A 31 -4.39 3.90 -0.47
CA ASP A 31 -5.20 5.07 -0.09
C ASP A 31 -5.33 6.06 -1.25
N CYS A 32 -4.29 6.23 -2.06
CA CYS A 32 -4.32 7.05 -3.28
C CYS A 32 -5.32 6.51 -4.32
N LEU A 33 -5.24 5.21 -4.60
CA LEU A 33 -6.13 4.54 -5.55
C LEU A 33 -7.59 4.58 -5.09
N LEU A 34 -7.84 4.37 -3.79
CA LEU A 34 -9.18 4.46 -3.20
C LEU A 34 -9.77 5.87 -3.30
N GLN A 35 -8.93 6.91 -3.31
CA GLN A 35 -9.33 8.30 -3.50
C GLN A 35 -9.45 8.71 -4.98
N GLY A 36 -9.32 7.76 -5.92
CA GLY A 36 -9.42 8.04 -7.36
C GLY A 36 -8.20 8.77 -7.92
N GLY A 37 -7.04 8.57 -7.30
CA GLY A 37 -5.75 9.04 -7.79
C GLY A 37 -4.89 7.92 -8.37
N SER A 38 -3.82 8.31 -9.05
CA SER A 38 -2.77 7.44 -9.57
C SER A 38 -1.52 7.54 -8.69
N TRP A 39 -0.99 6.39 -8.29
CA TRP A 39 0.23 6.32 -7.49
C TRP A 39 1.47 6.34 -8.39
N ASN A 40 2.37 7.31 -8.17
CA ASN A 40 3.67 7.35 -8.82
C ASN A 40 4.71 6.61 -7.95
N MET A 41 5.11 5.42 -8.40
CA MET A 41 6.12 4.60 -7.71
C MET A 41 7.53 5.23 -7.71
N ASP A 42 7.90 5.95 -8.77
CA ASP A 42 9.26 6.50 -8.94
C ASP A 42 9.56 7.63 -7.93
N ASN A 43 8.57 8.47 -7.68
CA ASN A 43 8.70 9.65 -6.82
C ASN A 43 7.95 9.54 -5.49
N GLY A 44 7.20 8.45 -5.28
CA GLY A 44 6.50 8.17 -4.04
C GLY A 44 5.38 9.16 -3.70
N PHE A 45 4.69 9.71 -4.71
CA PHE A 45 3.56 10.63 -4.50
C PHE A 45 2.27 10.14 -5.13
N CYS A 46 1.15 10.54 -4.51
CA CYS A 46 -0.19 10.36 -5.04
C CYS A 46 -0.55 11.52 -5.98
N ARG A 47 -0.97 11.21 -7.21
CA ARG A 47 -1.60 12.16 -8.13
C ARG A 47 -3.10 11.99 -8.04
N LEU A 48 -3.81 13.00 -7.57
CA LEU A 48 -5.27 12.97 -7.66
C LEU A 48 -5.68 13.38 -9.08
N ASP A 49 -6.09 12.40 -9.89
CA ASP A 49 -6.67 12.65 -11.21
C ASP A 49 -8.13 13.14 -11.11
N SER A 50 -8.74 12.99 -9.93
CA SER A 50 -10.12 13.40 -9.63
C SER A 50 -10.24 14.83 -9.07
N LEU A 51 -9.14 15.57 -8.88
CA LEU A 51 -9.25 17.00 -8.57
C LEU A 51 -9.83 17.70 -9.80
N ALA A 52 -11.07 18.18 -9.68
CA ALA A 52 -11.70 19.06 -10.65
C ALA A 52 -10.65 20.07 -11.14
N GLN A 53 -10.32 20.01 -12.43
CA GLN A 53 -9.45 21.02 -13.03
C GLN A 53 -10.03 22.39 -12.64
N PRO A 54 -9.24 23.31 -12.06
CA PRO A 54 -9.73 24.66 -11.87
C PRO A 54 -10.19 25.14 -13.25
N ILE A 55 -11.44 25.59 -13.33
CA ILE A 55 -11.95 26.27 -14.54
C ILE A 55 -11.01 27.44 -14.77
N SER A 56 -10.04 27.24 -15.65
CA SER A 56 -9.14 28.28 -16.11
C SER A 56 -10.00 29.20 -16.96
N ARG A 57 -10.31 30.35 -16.40
CA ARG A 57 -11.12 31.41 -17.00
C ARG A 57 -10.46 31.95 -18.27
#